data_AF-A0ABF7QC64-F1
#
_entry.id   AF-A0ABF7QC64-F1
#
_cell.length_a   1.000
_cell.length_b   1.000
_cell.length_c   1.000
_cell.angle_alpha   90.00
_cell.angle_beta   90.00
_cell.angle_gamma   90.00
#
_symmetry.space_group_name_H-M   'P 1'
#
loop_
_entity.id
_entity.type
_entity.pdbx_description
1 polymer ?
#
loop_
_entity_poly.entity_id
_entity_poly.type
_entity_poly.pdbx_seq_one_letter_code
_entity_poly.pdbx_strand_id
1 'polypeptide(L)'
;MTTIGKTRAELTRLVEDAIRAQPGCETARVPSVQAVDVRSGRNWEIPHVVLGDSLISDIDRAVMSVQRRLGREFHLTVDPESRESASETADAARIHPEQS
;
A
#
# COMPACT_ATOMS: atom_id res chain seq x y z
N MET A 1 -13.52 14.15 -12.34
CA MET A 1 -12.07 13.89 -12.51
C MET A 1 -11.86 12.40 -12.43
N THR A 2 -11.28 11.81 -13.47
CA THR A 2 -10.94 10.38 -13.50
C THR A 2 -9.59 10.22 -12.84
N THR A 3 -9.51 9.51 -11.72
CA THR A 3 -8.23 9.18 -11.07
C THR A 3 -7.57 8.02 -11.82
N ILE A 4 -6.25 7.97 -11.79
CA ILE A 4 -5.45 6.93 -12.43
C ILE A 4 -5.39 5.71 -11.50
N GLY A 5 -5.74 4.54 -12.03
CA GLY A 5 -5.63 3.28 -11.30
C GLY A 5 -4.18 2.87 -11.12
N LYS A 6 -3.79 2.54 -9.89
CA LYS A 6 -2.45 2.04 -9.54
C LYS A 6 -2.55 0.76 -8.71
N THR A 7 -1.66 -0.18 -8.97
CA THR A 7 -1.49 -1.35 -8.12
C THR A 7 -0.92 -0.94 -6.77
N ARG A 8 -1.03 -1.82 -5.77
CA ARG A 8 -0.50 -1.57 -4.41
C ARG A 8 0.99 -1.27 -4.43
N ALA A 9 1.77 -2.01 -5.21
CA ALA A 9 3.22 -1.82 -5.32
C ALA A 9 3.58 -0.46 -5.94
N GLU A 10 2.91 -0.11 -7.04
CA GLU A 10 3.12 1.16 -7.73
C GLU A 10 2.75 2.36 -6.86
N LEU A 11 1.59 2.28 -6.21
CA LEU A 11 1.12 3.35 -5.34
C LEU A 11 2.01 3.51 -4.10
N THR A 12 2.48 2.40 -3.52
CA THR A 12 3.41 2.43 -2.38
C THR A 12 4.71 3.12 -2.75
N ARG A 13 5.28 2.83 -3.92
CA ARG A 13 6.50 3.49 -4.41
C ARG A 13 6.31 4.98 -4.61
N LEU A 14 5.20 5.39 -5.24
CA LEU A 14 4.87 6.80 -5.44
C LEU A 14 4.71 7.55 -4.11
N VAL A 15 4.07 6.90 -3.14
CA VAL A 15 3.87 7.47 -1.80
C VAL A 15 5.19 7.58 -1.05
N GLU A 16 6.04 6.55 -1.08
CA GLU A 16 7.36 6.59 -0.45
C GLU A 16 8.23 7.71 -1.04
N ASP A 17 8.32 7.80 -2.36
CA ASP A 17 9.09 8.84 -3.05
C ASP A 17 8.59 10.25 -2.67
N ALA A 18 7.27 10.43 -2.66
CA ALA A 18 6.66 11.71 -2.31
C ALA A 18 6.90 12.11 -0.84
N ILE A 19 6.91 11.14 0.09
CA ILE A 19 7.25 11.40 1.49
C ILE A 19 8.73 11.75 1.62
N ARG A 20 9.63 11.00 0.98
CA ARG A 20 11.08 11.27 1.04
C ARG A 20 11.48 12.60 0.40
N ALA A 21 10.66 13.11 -0.52
CA ALA A 21 10.81 14.44 -1.09
C ALA A 21 10.35 15.58 -0.16
N GLN A 22 9.70 15.28 0.99
CA GLN A 22 9.39 16.28 2.00
C GLN A 22 10.61 16.58 2.88
N PRO A 23 10.80 17.84 3.30
CA PRO A 23 11.90 18.20 4.19
C PRO A 23 11.78 17.47 5.53
N GLY A 24 12.90 16.93 6.02
CA GLY A 24 12.96 16.20 7.30
C GLY A 24 12.45 14.76 7.21
N CYS A 25 12.06 14.27 6.03
CA CYS A 25 11.49 12.94 5.78
C CYS A 25 12.39 12.04 4.90
N GLU A 26 13.64 12.41 4.66
CA GLU A 26 14.52 11.77 3.66
C GLU A 26 14.77 10.27 3.92
N THR A 27 14.77 9.90 5.21
CA THR A 27 15.00 8.53 5.70
C THR A 27 13.71 7.76 5.93
N ALA A 28 12.56 8.40 5.76
CA ALA A 28 11.26 7.78 5.95
C ALA A 28 11.00 6.68 4.92
N ARG A 29 10.32 5.61 5.35
CA ARG A 29 9.90 4.50 4.47
C ARG A 29 8.43 4.18 4.63
N VAL A 30 7.82 3.75 3.54
CA VAL A 30 6.39 3.37 3.53
C VAL A 30 6.28 1.90 3.21
N PRO A 31 6.00 1.03 4.20
CA PRO A 31 6.00 -0.41 4.00
C PRO A 31 4.89 -0.86 3.04
N SER A 32 3.69 -0.29 3.15
CA SER A 32 2.59 -0.52 2.21
C SER A 32 1.49 0.51 2.42
N VAL A 33 0.82 0.87 1.33
CA VAL A 33 -0.52 1.48 1.39
C VAL A 33 -1.59 0.43 1.64
N GLN A 34 -2.69 0.82 2.28
CA GLN A 34 -3.82 -0.07 2.60
C GLN A 34 -5.09 0.40 1.88
N ALA A 35 -5.88 -0.55 1.40
CA ALA A 35 -7.18 -0.28 0.79
C ALA A 35 -8.21 0.06 1.87
N VAL A 36 -9.07 1.06 1.64
CA VAL A 36 -10.15 1.44 2.55
C VAL A 36 -11.48 1.62 1.83
N ASP A 37 -12.56 1.44 2.58
CA ASP A 37 -13.92 1.59 2.07
C ASP A 37 -14.15 3.03 1.59
N VAL A 38 -14.70 3.19 0.38
CA VAL A 38 -14.66 4.44 -0.41
C VAL A 38 -15.58 5.56 0.14
N ARG A 39 -16.10 5.42 1.36
CA ARG A 39 -17.00 6.40 1.99
C ARG A 39 -16.42 7.80 2.11
N SER A 40 -15.09 7.94 2.06
CA SER A 40 -14.38 9.23 2.15
C SER A 40 -13.93 9.80 0.79
N GLY A 41 -14.39 9.25 -0.34
CA GLY A 41 -14.01 9.72 -1.68
C GLY A 41 -12.58 9.33 -2.11
N ARG A 42 -11.98 8.39 -1.39
CA ARG A 42 -10.69 7.77 -1.66
C ARG A 42 -10.69 6.35 -1.13
N ASN A 43 -10.01 5.45 -1.81
CA ASN A 43 -10.05 4.01 -1.52
C ASN A 43 -8.76 3.46 -0.90
N TRP A 44 -7.85 4.33 -0.45
CA TRP A 44 -6.59 3.93 0.14
C TRP A 44 -6.06 4.94 1.16
N GLU A 45 -5.23 4.46 2.08
CA GLU A 45 -4.53 5.26 3.09
C GLU A 45 -3.12 4.72 3.41
N ILE A 46 -2.38 5.48 4.24
CA ILE A 46 -1.03 5.15 4.71
C ILE A 46 -1.14 4.80 6.20
N PRO A 47 -1.23 3.51 6.58
CA PRO A 47 -1.45 3.12 7.97
C PRO A 47 -0.19 3.27 8.84
N HIS A 48 0.98 3.06 8.25
CA HIS A 48 2.26 3.08 8.95
C HIS A 48 3.34 3.71 8.08
N VAL A 49 4.25 4.43 8.74
CA VAL A 49 5.47 4.99 8.15
C VAL A 49 6.61 4.68 9.10
N VAL A 50 7.73 4.20 8.56
CA VAL A 50 8.96 4.02 9.31
C VAL A 50 9.67 5.36 9.34
N LEU A 51 9.87 5.89 10.54
CA LEU A 51 10.41 7.24 10.78
C LEU A 51 11.89 7.36 10.35
N GLY A 52 12.71 6.34 10.60
CA GLY A 52 14.17 6.49 10.44
C GLY A 52 14.71 7.51 11.44
N ASP A 53 15.34 8.57 10.94
CA ASP A 53 15.83 9.73 11.70
C ASP A 53 14.83 10.92 11.68
N SER A 54 13.71 10.76 10.97
CA SER A 54 12.72 11.81 10.78
C SER A 54 11.87 12.06 12.03
N LEU A 55 11.50 13.32 12.26
CA LEU A 55 10.60 13.69 13.35
C LEU A 55 9.16 13.26 13.04
N ILE A 56 8.45 12.82 14.08
CA ILE A 56 7.02 12.42 13.98
C ILE A 56 6.16 13.56 13.40
N SER A 57 6.44 14.80 13.80
CA SER A 57 5.72 15.98 13.30
C SER A 57 5.92 16.23 11.81
N ASP A 58 7.14 16.01 11.29
CA ASP A 58 7.42 16.14 9.87
C ASP A 58 6.76 15.01 9.08
N ILE A 59 6.78 13.79 9.61
CA ILE A 59 6.06 12.65 9.02
C ILE A 59 4.56 12.89 8.96
N ASP A 60 3.94 13.37 10.04
CA ASP A 60 2.49 13.64 10.05
C ASP A 60 2.11 14.65 8.96
N ARG A 61 2.88 15.75 8.89
CA ARG A 61 2.70 16.78 7.84
C ARG A 61 2.91 16.20 6.44
N ALA A 62 3.94 15.39 6.25
CA ALA A 62 4.25 14.74 4.98
C ALA A 62 3.11 13.79 4.56
N VAL A 63 2.67 12.92 5.46
CA VAL A 63 1.57 11.97 5.24
C VAL A 63 0.30 12.72 4.87
N MET A 64 -0.09 13.76 5.61
CA MET A 64 -1.28 14.56 5.30
C MET A 64 -1.18 15.24 3.92
N SER A 65 -0.02 15.78 3.57
CA SER A 65 0.23 16.44 2.28
C SER A 65 0.17 15.43 1.11
N VAL A 66 0.90 14.33 1.24
CA VAL A 66 1.00 13.25 0.24
C VAL A 66 -0.35 12.57 0.04
N GLN A 67 -1.06 12.28 1.13
CA GLN A 67 -2.46 11.88 1.08
C GLN A 67 -3.22 12.92 0.25
N ARG A 68 -3.41 14.16 0.72
CA ARG A 68 -4.29 15.13 0.03
C ARG A 68 -4.00 15.27 -1.46
N ARG A 69 -2.72 15.29 -1.85
CA ARG A 69 -2.27 15.37 -3.24
C ARG A 69 -2.54 14.08 -4.02
N LEU A 70 -1.91 12.97 -3.64
CA LEU A 70 -1.91 11.75 -4.46
C LEU A 70 -3.28 11.10 -4.53
N GLY A 71 -4.06 11.07 -3.45
CA GLY A 71 -5.35 10.38 -3.53
C GLY A 71 -6.47 11.23 -4.16
N ARG A 72 -6.15 12.39 -4.76
CA ARG A 72 -7.00 13.05 -5.77
C ARG A 72 -6.60 12.69 -7.19
N GLU A 73 -5.42 12.11 -7.37
CA GLU A 73 -4.82 11.77 -8.66
C GLU A 73 -4.86 10.25 -8.91
N PHE A 74 -4.67 9.44 -7.85
CA PHE A 74 -4.54 8.00 -7.91
C PHE A 74 -5.57 7.28 -7.02
N HIS A 75 -6.04 6.14 -7.52
CA HIS A 75 -6.83 5.19 -6.74
C HIS A 75 -6.17 3.81 -6.79
N LEU A 76 -6.32 3.05 -5.71
CA LEU A 76 -5.85 1.68 -5.65
C LEU A 76 -6.76 0.79 -6.50
N THR A 77 -6.19 0.08 -7.47
CA THR A 77 -6.87 -1.01 -8.16
C THR A 77 -6.65 -2.29 -7.37
N VAL A 78 -7.73 -3.03 -7.08
CA VAL A 78 -7.57 -4.41 -6.60
C VAL A 78 -6.87 -5.16 -7.71
N ASP A 79 -5.62 -5.49 -7.47
CA ASP A 79 -4.83 -6.30 -8.36
C ASP A 79 -5.39 -7.74 -8.33
N PRO A 80 -5.85 -8.31 -9.46
CA PRO A 80 -6.41 -9.66 -9.48
C PRO A 80 -5.38 -10.73 -9.09
N GLU A 81 -4.08 -10.46 -9.16
CA GLU A 81 -3.02 -11.44 -8.87
C GLU A 81 -2.87 -11.69 -7.35
N SER A 82 -3.45 -10.84 -6.48
CA SER A 82 -3.49 -11.11 -5.03
C SER A 82 -4.46 -12.22 -4.61
N ARG A 83 -5.24 -12.83 -5.53
CA ARG A 83 -6.05 -14.02 -5.23
C ARG A 83 -5.28 -15.33 -5.41
N GLU A 84 -4.09 -15.33 -6.02
CA GLU A 84 -3.41 -16.58 -6.42
C GLU A 84 -2.40 -17.08 -5.37
N SER A 85 -1.86 -16.22 -4.50
CA SER A 85 -0.94 -16.67 -3.43
C SER A 85 -1.60 -17.37 -2.24
N ALA A 86 -2.94 -17.47 -2.20
CA ALA A 86 -3.66 -18.15 -1.12
C ALA A 86 -4.24 -19.53 -1.53
N SER A 87 -4.03 -20.00 -2.77
CA SER A 87 -4.55 -21.30 -3.23
C SER A 87 -3.49 -22.36 -3.56
N GLU A 88 -2.19 -22.08 -3.37
CA GLU A 88 -1.12 -23.07 -3.59
C GLU A 88 -0.57 -23.65 -2.28
N THR A 89 -1.43 -23.98 -1.32
CA THR A 89 -1.06 -24.82 -0.16
C THR A 89 -2.07 -25.93 0.16
N ALA A 90 -3.17 -26.05 -0.60
CA ALA A 90 -4.19 -27.07 -0.34
C ALA A 90 -4.03 -28.36 -1.17
N ASP A 91 -3.19 -28.36 -2.20
CA ASP A 91 -3.03 -29.48 -3.14
C ASP A 91 -1.71 -30.25 -2.92
N ALA A 92 -1.42 -30.64 -1.68
CA ALA A 92 -0.30 -31.55 -1.38
C ALA A 92 -0.64 -32.67 -0.40
N ALA A 93 -1.88 -32.71 0.13
CA ALA A 93 -2.26 -33.65 1.18
C ALA A 93 -3.14 -34.83 0.69
N ARG A 94 -3.31 -35.02 -0.62
CA ARG A 94 -4.31 -35.97 -1.14
C ARG A 94 -3.79 -37.02 -2.12
N ILE A 95 -2.69 -37.70 -1.79
CA ILE A 95 -2.42 -39.02 -2.38
C ILE A 95 -1.56 -39.87 -1.47
N HIS A 96 -2.20 -40.74 -0.68
CA HIS A 96 -1.71 -42.08 -0.37
C HIS A 96 -2.94 -42.95 -0.05
N PRO A 97 -3.43 -43.76 -0.99
CA PRO A 97 -4.34 -44.84 -0.66
C PRO A 97 -3.53 -46.00 -0.06
N GLU A 98 -3.96 -46.39 1.13
CA GLU A 98 -3.88 -47.74 1.70
C GLU A 98 -4.00 -48.83 0.62
N GLN A 99 -3.05 -49.79 0.59
CA GLN A 99 -3.31 -51.19 0.21
C GLN A 99 -2.27 -52.13 0.83
N SER A 100 -2.79 -52.98 1.72
CA SER A 100 -2.52 -54.42 1.99
C SER A 100 -1.10 -54.96 2.10
#